data_AF-A0A1Y1LW94-F1
#
_entry.id   AF-A0A1Y1LW94-F1
#
_cell.length_a   1.000
_cell.length_b   1.000
_cell.length_c   1.000
_cell.angle_alpha   90.00
_cell.angle_beta   90.00
_cell.angle_gamma   90.00
#
_symmetry.space_group_name_H-M   'P 1'
#
loop_
_entity.id
_entity.type
_entity.pdbx_description
1 polymer ?
#
loop_
_entity_poly.entity_id
_entity_poly.type
_entity_poly.pdbx_seq_one_letter_code
_entity_poly.pdbx_strand_id
1 'polypeptide(L)'
;KDPPTPSLRLSQDDLFHPFSSSPVPEFRRRAAFMRQHAQCPHPDHKPTKLPTVAPQPDNSGEPTGTMPPAHVDFECPDCGFPVYCSKEHWMDHYEEHLKICDTLRQINEDDHDLRSGRVFYEGNLPDLQMDEAAVNMTNWDTFMYTREFEAVNSDRSMRQITRLLTYPVTIGSVLHELSPYSLKKGERLTPEGLKSFSALRYNLHPPRTGR
;
A
#
# COMPACT_ATOMS: atom_id res chain seq x y z
N LYS A 1 -15.08 29.19 21.57
CA LYS A 1 -13.70 28.84 21.99
C LYS A 1 -13.18 27.96 20.88
N ASP A 2 -12.45 28.53 19.94
CA ASP A 2 -12.01 27.80 18.75
C ASP A 2 -11.12 26.63 19.16
N PRO A 3 -11.24 25.46 18.51
CA PRO A 3 -10.35 24.34 18.78
C PRO A 3 -8.90 24.78 18.52
N PRO A 4 -7.93 24.32 19.33
CA PRO A 4 -6.54 24.68 19.11
C PRO A 4 -6.14 24.29 17.69
N THR A 5 -5.67 25.26 16.91
CA THR A 5 -5.16 25.03 15.56
C THR A 5 -4.08 23.96 15.66
N PRO A 6 -4.18 22.84 14.94
CA PRO A 6 -3.16 21.80 14.99
C PRO A 6 -1.83 22.42 14.58
N SER A 7 -0.87 22.44 15.50
CA SER A 7 0.47 22.93 15.21
C SER A 7 1.08 22.03 14.15
N LEU A 8 1.31 22.58 12.95
CA LEU A 8 1.98 21.88 11.86
C LEU A 8 3.36 21.41 12.35
N ARG A 9 3.61 20.11 12.28
CA ARG A 9 4.85 19.46 12.72
C ARG A 9 5.89 19.34 11.60
N LEU A 10 5.43 19.14 10.37
CA LEU A 10 6.27 19.03 9.17
C LEU A 10 5.64 19.85 8.05
N SER A 11 6.47 20.57 7.29
CA SER A 11 6.00 21.31 6.12
C SER A 11 5.78 20.37 4.93
N GLN A 12 4.95 20.79 3.97
CA GLN A 12 4.65 19.98 2.78
C GLN A 12 5.82 19.86 1.81
N ASP A 13 6.80 20.76 1.94
CA ASP A 13 8.04 20.78 1.13
C ASP A 13 9.19 20.01 1.81
N ASP A 14 9.01 19.56 3.07
CA ASP A 14 10.03 18.87 3.87
C ASP A 14 9.47 17.59 4.52
N LEU A 15 8.93 16.70 3.68
CA LEU A 15 8.34 15.43 4.12
C LEU A 15 9.32 14.26 4.09
N PHE A 16 10.41 14.35 3.34
CA PHE A 16 11.37 13.26 3.23
C PHE A 16 12.37 13.31 4.40
N HIS A 17 12.30 12.32 5.29
CA HIS A 17 13.30 12.12 6.33
C HIS A 17 13.72 10.66 6.41
N PRO A 18 15.02 10.35 6.48
CA PRO A 18 15.48 8.99 6.77
C PRO A 18 14.85 8.49 8.09
N PHE A 19 14.33 7.27 8.11
CA PHE A 19 13.57 6.74 9.24
C PHE A 19 14.38 6.71 10.53
N SER A 20 15.69 6.51 10.47
CA SER A 20 16.53 6.49 11.68
C SER A 20 16.74 7.87 12.30
N SER A 21 16.78 8.93 11.49
CA SER A 21 17.00 10.32 11.92
C SER A 21 15.72 11.18 11.91
N SER A 22 14.59 10.60 11.50
CA SER A 22 13.30 11.29 11.36
C SER A 22 12.93 12.08 12.61
N PRO A 23 12.35 13.30 12.48
CA PRO A 23 11.83 14.07 13.61
C PRO A 23 10.70 13.35 14.36
N VAL A 24 10.00 12.40 13.71
CA VAL A 24 8.89 11.65 14.29
C VAL A 24 9.39 10.40 15.04
N PRO A 25 9.17 10.28 16.37
CA PRO A 25 9.70 9.16 17.15
C PRO A 25 9.21 7.77 16.71
N GLU A 26 8.03 7.68 16.10
CA GLU A 26 7.45 6.44 15.61
C GLU A 26 8.28 5.84 14.46
N PHE A 27 8.79 6.66 13.55
CA PHE A 27 9.60 6.19 12.42
C PHE A 27 10.98 5.72 12.88
N ARG A 28 11.57 6.38 13.88
CA ARG A 28 12.82 5.90 14.51
C ARG A 28 12.64 4.53 15.16
N ARG A 29 11.51 4.30 15.85
CA ARG A 29 11.17 2.98 16.40
C ARG A 29 10.94 1.95 15.29
N ARG A 30 10.29 2.34 14.20
CA ARG A 30 10.09 1.46 13.03
C ARG A 30 11.42 1.10 12.36
N ALA A 31 12.36 2.04 12.24
CA ALA A 31 13.71 1.77 11.74
C ALA A 31 14.43 0.73 12.61
N ALA A 32 14.40 0.91 13.94
CA ALA A 32 14.99 -0.03 14.88
C ALA A 32 14.33 -1.42 14.80
N PHE A 33 13.00 -1.46 14.64
CA PHE A 33 12.27 -2.71 14.43
C PHE A 33 12.68 -3.40 13.13
N MET A 34 12.81 -2.64 12.02
CA MET A 34 13.27 -3.18 10.73
C MET A 34 14.68 -3.76 10.86
N ARG A 35 15.61 -3.06 11.51
CA ARG A 35 16.98 -3.57 11.74
C ARG A 35 17.05 -4.86 12.55
N GLN A 36 16.02 -5.15 13.35
CA GLN A 36 15.95 -6.37 14.16
C GLN A 36 15.26 -7.55 13.46
N HIS A 37 14.42 -7.29 12.44
CA HIS A 37 13.52 -8.31 11.88
C HIS A 37 13.62 -8.48 10.36
N ALA A 38 13.97 -7.43 9.63
CA ALA A 38 14.09 -7.47 8.18
C ALA A 38 15.47 -8.02 7.79
N GLN A 39 15.47 -8.98 6.86
CA GLN A 39 16.68 -9.58 6.31
C GLN A 39 17.13 -8.82 5.07
N CYS A 40 18.43 -8.78 4.86
CA CYS A 40 19.06 -8.26 3.66
C CYS A 40 18.61 -9.06 2.43
N PRO A 41 18.16 -8.41 1.35
CA PRO A 41 17.70 -9.10 0.14
C PRO A 41 18.85 -9.51 -0.81
N HIS A 42 20.11 -9.23 -0.45
CA HIS A 42 21.27 -9.54 -1.29
C HIS A 42 21.39 -11.05 -1.56
N PRO A 43 21.67 -11.48 -2.81
CA PRO A 43 21.72 -12.90 -3.19
C PRO A 43 22.81 -13.71 -2.47
N ASP A 44 23.83 -13.06 -1.89
CA ASP A 44 24.88 -13.75 -1.14
C ASP A 44 24.39 -14.40 0.16
N HIS A 45 23.24 -13.96 0.69
CA HIS A 45 22.64 -14.54 1.88
C HIS A 45 21.75 -15.74 1.56
N LYS A 46 21.84 -16.78 2.40
CA LYS A 46 20.92 -17.92 2.32
C LYS A 46 19.47 -17.45 2.55
N PRO A 47 18.50 -17.89 1.73
CA PRO A 47 17.10 -17.52 1.92
C PRO A 47 16.58 -18.08 3.24
N THR A 48 15.90 -17.23 4.02
CA THR A 48 15.36 -17.60 5.34
C THR A 48 13.93 -18.17 5.26
N LYS A 49 13.25 -18.03 4.11
CA LYS A 49 11.88 -18.48 3.89
C LYS A 49 11.83 -19.54 2.80
N LEU A 50 11.07 -20.60 3.04
CA LEU A 50 10.75 -21.58 2.00
C LEU A 50 9.85 -20.92 0.93
N PRO A 51 10.03 -21.24 -0.36
CA PRO A 51 9.14 -20.76 -1.41
C PRO A 51 7.69 -21.19 -1.12
N THR A 52 6.78 -20.23 -1.02
CA THR A 52 5.34 -20.49 -0.81
C THR A 52 4.63 -20.85 -2.13
N VAL A 53 5.29 -20.67 -3.27
CA VAL A 53 4.74 -20.91 -4.61
C VAL A 53 5.57 -21.99 -5.30
N ALA A 54 4.91 -22.89 -6.03
CA ALA A 54 5.60 -23.88 -6.86
C ALA A 54 6.55 -23.17 -7.83
N PRO A 55 7.77 -23.70 -8.06
CA PRO A 55 8.73 -23.08 -8.98
C PRO A 55 8.10 -22.92 -10.36
N GLN A 56 8.07 -21.70 -10.89
CA GLN A 56 7.80 -21.51 -12.31
C GLN A 56 9.05 -21.96 -13.11
N PRO A 57 8.88 -22.53 -14.31
CA PRO A 57 9.99 -23.09 -15.09
C PRO A 57 11.05 -22.06 -15.52
N ASP A 58 10.75 -20.76 -15.41
CA ASP A 58 11.63 -19.63 -15.70
C ASP A 58 12.29 -19.00 -14.46
N ASN A 59 11.88 -19.40 -13.25
CA ASN A 59 12.31 -18.81 -11.97
C ASN A 59 13.04 -19.82 -11.06
N SER A 60 13.72 -20.79 -11.67
CA SER A 60 14.55 -21.79 -11.00
C SER A 60 15.97 -21.26 -10.70
N GLY A 61 16.08 -20.05 -10.15
CA GLY A 61 17.35 -19.59 -9.59
C GLY A 61 17.65 -20.44 -8.35
N GLU A 62 18.70 -21.26 -8.40
CA GLU A 62 19.19 -21.96 -7.20
C GLU A 62 19.50 -20.93 -6.10
N PRO A 63 19.26 -21.24 -4.81
CA PRO A 63 19.69 -20.37 -3.73
C PRO A 63 21.23 -20.37 -3.67
N THR A 64 21.85 -19.38 -4.32
CA THR A 64 23.31 -19.26 -4.48
C THR A 64 24.01 -18.70 -3.25
N GLY A 65 23.27 -18.15 -2.29
CA GLY A 65 23.83 -17.51 -1.12
C GLY A 65 24.66 -18.46 -0.25
N THR A 66 25.93 -18.14 -0.05
CA THR A 66 26.83 -18.90 0.84
C THR A 66 26.85 -18.33 2.25
N MET A 67 26.53 -17.04 2.42
CA MET A 67 26.57 -16.32 3.69
C MET A 67 25.33 -16.62 4.56
N PRO A 68 25.45 -16.58 5.90
CA PRO A 68 24.29 -16.64 6.78
C PRO A 68 23.38 -15.42 6.54
N PRO A 69 22.05 -15.52 6.79
CA PRO A 69 21.14 -14.37 6.75
C PRO A 69 21.65 -13.24 7.66
N ALA A 70 21.63 -12.01 7.14
CA ALA A 70 21.96 -10.81 7.89
C ALA A 70 20.78 -9.84 7.89
N HIS A 71 20.63 -9.10 8.99
CA HIS A 71 19.59 -8.10 9.08
C HIS A 71 19.99 -6.81 8.36
N VAL A 72 19.00 -6.05 7.92
CA VAL A 72 19.23 -4.72 7.34
C VAL A 72 19.83 -3.78 8.39
N ASP A 73 20.75 -2.93 7.97
CA ASP A 73 21.34 -1.90 8.83
C ASP A 73 21.62 -0.61 8.05
N PHE A 74 22.12 -0.76 6.82
CA PHE A 74 22.36 0.32 5.88
C PHE A 74 21.04 0.92 5.36
N GLU A 75 20.97 2.24 5.45
CA GLU A 75 19.82 3.05 5.06
C GLU A 75 20.09 3.75 3.74
N CYS A 76 19.21 3.54 2.76
CA CYS A 76 19.36 4.15 1.44
C CYS A 76 19.13 5.67 1.53
N PRO A 77 20.04 6.51 1.00
CA PRO A 77 19.93 7.95 1.08
C PRO A 77 18.74 8.51 0.27
N ASP A 78 18.28 7.79 -0.75
CA ASP A 78 17.24 8.27 -1.67
C ASP A 78 15.82 7.93 -1.20
N CYS A 79 15.63 6.80 -0.51
CA CYS A 79 14.31 6.37 0.01
C CYS A 79 14.18 6.41 1.54
N GLY A 80 15.30 6.52 2.28
CA GLY A 80 15.30 6.73 3.72
C GLY A 80 14.88 5.50 4.55
N PHE A 81 14.92 4.30 3.97
CA PHE A 81 14.64 3.03 4.66
C PHE A 81 15.91 2.20 4.86
N PRO A 82 16.06 1.49 6.00
CA PRO A 82 17.04 0.40 6.14
C PRO A 82 16.69 -0.74 5.17
N VAL A 83 17.56 -1.00 4.20
CA VAL A 83 17.28 -1.89 3.06
C VAL A 83 18.28 -3.02 2.87
N TYR A 84 19.55 -2.83 3.26
CA TYR A 84 20.60 -3.83 3.14
C TYR A 84 21.40 -3.91 4.44
N CYS A 85 22.12 -5.01 4.66
CA CYS A 85 22.99 -5.14 5.84
C CYS A 85 24.22 -4.23 5.79
N SER A 86 24.68 -3.83 4.60
CA SER A 86 25.83 -2.94 4.43
C SER A 86 25.72 -2.09 3.15
N LYS A 87 26.59 -1.09 3.03
CA LYS A 87 26.66 -0.22 1.85
C LYS A 87 27.11 -1.01 0.62
N GLU A 88 28.04 -1.94 0.80
CA GLU A 88 28.60 -2.77 -0.27
C GLU A 88 27.49 -3.62 -0.91
N HIS A 89 26.73 -4.36 -0.11
CA HIS A 89 25.60 -5.15 -0.61
C HIS A 89 24.51 -4.29 -1.27
N TRP A 90 24.30 -3.06 -0.78
CA TRP A 90 23.38 -2.12 -1.46
C TRP A 90 23.92 -1.67 -2.83
N MET A 91 25.22 -1.40 -2.94
CA MET A 91 25.86 -1.00 -4.20
C MET A 91 25.87 -2.14 -5.21
N ASP A 92 26.21 -3.35 -4.78
CA ASP A 92 26.29 -4.54 -5.64
C ASP A 92 24.91 -4.94 -6.17
N HIS A 93 23.85 -4.72 -5.39
CA HIS A 93 22.45 -5.00 -5.76
C HIS A 93 21.63 -3.72 -6.03
N TYR A 94 22.32 -2.66 -6.46
CA TYR A 94 21.72 -1.33 -6.64
C TYR A 94 20.66 -1.31 -7.75
N GLU A 95 20.91 -1.99 -8.87
CA GLU A 95 19.96 -2.04 -10.00
C GLU A 95 18.61 -2.66 -9.61
N GLU A 96 18.62 -3.69 -8.76
CA GLU A 96 17.39 -4.29 -8.26
C GLU A 96 16.70 -3.37 -7.25
N HIS A 97 17.48 -2.68 -6.40
CA HIS A 97 16.94 -1.69 -5.47
C HIS A 97 16.25 -0.53 -6.20
N LEU A 98 16.83 -0.05 -7.30
CA LEU A 98 16.29 1.05 -8.09
C LEU A 98 14.85 0.79 -8.57
N LYS A 99 14.48 -0.47 -8.85
CA LYS A 99 13.12 -0.83 -9.28
C LYS A 99 12.05 -0.48 -8.25
N ILE A 100 12.41 -0.39 -6.97
CA ILE A 100 11.48 -0.13 -5.86
C ILE A 100 11.81 1.15 -5.09
N CYS A 101 12.97 1.76 -5.30
CA CYS A 101 13.48 2.88 -4.52
C CYS A 101 12.52 4.07 -4.53
N ASP A 102 11.98 4.43 -5.70
CA ASP A 102 11.01 5.54 -5.83
C ASP A 102 9.72 5.27 -5.06
N THR A 103 9.22 4.03 -5.11
CA THR A 103 8.04 3.63 -4.34
C THR A 103 8.29 3.71 -2.85
N LEU A 104 9.47 3.26 -2.38
CA LEU A 104 9.85 3.40 -0.98
C LEU A 104 9.96 4.87 -0.58
N ARG A 105 10.52 5.73 -1.42
CA ARG A 105 10.58 7.17 -1.16
C ARG A 105 9.18 7.79 -1.04
N GLN A 106 8.26 7.45 -1.94
CA GLN A 106 6.87 7.90 -1.85
C GLN A 106 6.21 7.45 -0.54
N ILE A 107 6.43 6.20 -0.12
CA ILE A 107 5.91 5.69 1.15
C ILE A 107 6.50 6.48 2.34
N ASN A 108 7.79 6.81 2.28
CA ASN A 108 8.44 7.62 3.31
C ASN A 108 7.76 8.99 3.44
N GLU A 109 7.63 9.72 2.33
CA GLU A 109 7.03 11.05 2.27
C GLU A 109 5.55 11.01 2.69
N ASP A 110 4.79 10.02 2.23
CA ASP A 110 3.37 9.84 2.56
C ASP A 110 3.15 9.51 4.04
N ASP A 111 4.01 8.69 4.65
CA ASP A 111 3.94 8.37 6.08
C ASP A 111 4.29 9.62 6.92
N HIS A 112 5.30 10.39 6.53
CA HIS A 112 5.61 11.67 7.19
C HIS A 112 4.49 12.69 7.03
N ASP A 113 3.83 12.74 5.87
CA ASP A 113 2.67 13.59 5.63
C ASP A 113 1.53 13.26 6.61
N LEU A 114 1.24 11.97 6.84
CA LEU A 114 0.27 11.51 7.84
C LEU A 114 0.62 11.89 9.28
N ARG A 115 1.87 12.27 9.56
CA ARG A 115 2.33 12.73 10.87
C ARG A 115 2.63 14.24 10.90
N SER A 116 2.47 14.93 9.78
CA SER A 116 2.73 16.37 9.63
C SER A 116 1.77 17.25 10.43
N GLY A 117 0.58 16.73 10.77
CA GLY A 117 -0.45 17.49 11.47
C GLY A 117 -1.22 18.47 10.58
N ARG A 118 -1.05 18.41 9.25
CA ARG A 118 -1.92 19.15 8.33
C ARG A 118 -3.35 18.63 8.36
N VAL A 119 -4.27 19.45 7.85
CA VAL A 119 -5.64 19.03 7.56
C VAL A 119 -5.66 18.28 6.22
N PHE A 120 -6.36 17.14 6.18
CA PHE A 120 -6.54 16.31 4.99
C PHE A 120 -7.90 16.58 4.37
N TYR A 121 -7.96 17.54 3.44
CA TYR A 121 -9.20 17.85 2.72
C TYR A 121 -9.60 16.73 1.76
N GLU A 122 -8.63 15.96 1.26
CA GLU A 122 -8.89 14.74 0.49
C GLU A 122 -9.62 13.66 1.32
N GLY A 123 -9.61 13.75 2.64
CA GLY A 123 -10.34 12.84 3.52
C GLY A 123 -11.83 13.19 3.68
N ASN A 124 -12.30 14.29 3.07
CA ASN A 124 -13.71 14.68 3.14
C ASN A 124 -14.54 13.75 2.26
N LEU A 125 -15.24 12.82 2.90
CA LEU A 125 -16.11 11.88 2.20
C LEU A 125 -17.40 12.58 1.77
N PRO A 126 -17.86 12.33 0.53
CA PRO A 126 -19.15 12.82 0.05
C PRO A 126 -20.31 12.29 0.89
N ASP A 127 -21.41 13.02 0.87
CA ASP A 127 -22.64 12.68 1.58
C ASP A 127 -23.37 11.48 0.93
N LEU A 128 -24.61 11.24 1.35
CA LEU A 128 -25.50 10.22 0.82
C LEU A 128 -25.54 10.23 -0.71
N GLN A 129 -25.40 9.05 -1.30
CA GLN A 129 -25.56 8.86 -2.73
C GLN A 129 -27.02 9.11 -3.12
N MET A 130 -27.24 9.83 -4.22
CA MET A 130 -28.57 9.96 -4.82
C MET A 130 -29.07 8.59 -5.32
N ASP A 131 -30.32 8.25 -5.05
CA ASP A 131 -30.89 6.94 -5.39
C ASP A 131 -30.86 6.66 -6.90
N GLU A 132 -30.98 7.70 -7.73
CA GLU A 132 -30.96 7.58 -9.20
C GLU A 132 -29.54 7.54 -9.81
N ALA A 133 -28.51 7.88 -9.02
CA ALA A 133 -27.14 7.97 -9.50
C ALA A 133 -26.38 6.66 -9.23
N ALA A 134 -26.12 5.88 -10.28
CA ALA A 134 -25.35 4.64 -10.16
C ALA A 134 -23.87 4.90 -9.84
N VAL A 135 -23.35 4.18 -8.84
CA VAL A 135 -21.93 4.21 -8.47
C VAL A 135 -21.12 3.28 -9.38
N ASN A 136 -20.05 3.80 -9.97
CA ASN A 136 -19.15 3.00 -10.80
C ASN A 136 -17.87 2.65 -10.02
N MET A 137 -17.67 1.37 -9.73
CA MET A 137 -16.53 0.89 -8.94
C MET A 137 -15.39 0.29 -9.79
N THR A 138 -15.34 0.57 -11.10
CA THR A 138 -14.37 -0.05 -12.03
C THR A 138 -12.94 0.44 -11.81
N ASN A 139 -12.77 1.72 -11.52
CA ASN A 139 -11.48 2.34 -11.21
C ASN A 139 -11.68 3.53 -10.25
N TRP A 140 -10.59 4.05 -9.68
CA TRP A 140 -10.67 5.14 -8.70
C TRP A 140 -11.26 6.43 -9.26
N ASP A 141 -10.91 6.81 -10.50
CA ASP A 141 -11.39 8.07 -11.10
C ASP A 141 -12.91 8.04 -11.30
N THR A 142 -13.44 6.94 -11.86
CA THR A 142 -14.88 6.75 -12.06
C THR A 142 -15.63 6.61 -10.74
N PHE A 143 -15.04 5.95 -9.74
CA PHE A 143 -15.62 5.85 -8.42
C PHE A 143 -15.71 7.21 -7.75
N MET A 144 -14.63 7.97 -7.71
CA MET A 144 -14.60 9.30 -7.11
C MET A 144 -15.54 10.26 -7.82
N TYR A 145 -15.60 10.22 -9.15
CA TYR A 145 -16.54 11.03 -9.93
C TYR A 145 -18.01 10.68 -9.63
N THR A 146 -18.38 9.39 -9.68
CA THR A 146 -19.78 8.97 -9.47
C THR A 146 -20.26 9.07 -8.03
N ARG A 147 -19.33 9.10 -7.07
CA ARG A 147 -19.60 9.40 -5.66
C ARG A 147 -19.47 10.87 -5.30
N GLU A 148 -19.24 11.76 -6.27
CA GLU A 148 -19.17 13.22 -6.07
C GLU A 148 -18.06 13.64 -5.08
N PHE A 149 -16.89 13.01 -5.15
CA PHE A 149 -15.71 13.48 -4.43
C PHE A 149 -15.24 14.84 -4.99
N GLU A 150 -14.72 15.67 -4.09
CA GLU A 150 -13.97 16.86 -4.48
C GLU A 150 -12.78 16.46 -5.37
N ALA A 151 -12.46 17.29 -6.36
CA ALA A 151 -11.40 16.96 -7.32
C ALA A 151 -10.04 16.86 -6.62
N VAL A 152 -9.45 15.67 -6.62
CA VAL A 152 -8.13 15.42 -6.04
C VAL A 152 -7.06 15.62 -7.12
N ASN A 153 -6.34 16.74 -7.02
CA ASN A 153 -5.42 17.19 -8.08
C ASN A 153 -3.94 16.83 -7.85
N SER A 154 -3.63 16.01 -6.84
CA SER A 154 -2.25 15.59 -6.57
C SER A 154 -2.13 14.10 -6.35
N ASP A 155 -1.06 13.50 -6.86
CA ASP A 155 -0.80 12.07 -6.70
C ASP A 155 -0.67 11.66 -5.24
N ARG A 156 -0.08 12.53 -4.41
CA ARG A 156 0.04 12.28 -2.96
C ARG A 156 -1.32 12.21 -2.30
N SER A 157 -2.20 13.19 -2.52
CA SER A 157 -3.56 13.15 -1.98
C SER A 157 -4.35 11.96 -2.49
N MET A 158 -4.17 11.59 -3.77
CA MET A 158 -4.76 10.37 -4.35
C MET A 158 -4.28 9.12 -3.61
N ARG A 159 -2.98 8.98 -3.34
CA ARG A 159 -2.46 7.84 -2.56
C ARG A 159 -3.02 7.82 -1.12
N GLN A 160 -3.16 8.96 -0.46
CA GLN A 160 -3.71 9.04 0.90
C GLN A 160 -5.18 8.59 0.95
N ILE A 161 -6.04 9.16 0.09
CA ILE A 161 -7.46 8.82 0.08
C ILE A 161 -7.70 7.37 -0.38
N THR A 162 -6.96 6.91 -1.40
CA THR A 162 -7.10 5.52 -1.89
C THR A 162 -6.56 4.52 -0.88
N ARG A 163 -5.50 4.82 -0.13
CA ARG A 163 -5.03 3.99 1.00
C ARG A 163 -6.11 3.81 2.06
N LEU A 164 -6.84 4.88 2.40
CA LEU A 164 -7.96 4.83 3.35
C LEU A 164 -9.14 3.99 2.79
N LEU A 165 -9.48 4.21 1.52
CA LEU A 165 -10.67 3.62 0.90
C LEU A 165 -10.46 2.21 0.32
N THR A 166 -9.23 1.76 0.13
CA THR A 166 -8.93 0.48 -0.54
C THR A 166 -9.70 -0.69 0.10
N TYR A 167 -9.64 -0.81 1.42
CA TYR A 167 -10.36 -1.88 2.12
C TYR A 167 -11.89 -1.78 1.97
N PRO A 168 -12.56 -0.69 2.40
CA PRO A 168 -14.02 -0.61 2.31
C PRO A 168 -14.53 -0.65 0.87
N VAL A 169 -13.85 -0.03 -0.09
CA VAL A 169 -14.26 -0.04 -1.50
C VAL A 169 -14.06 -1.42 -2.14
N THR A 170 -13.04 -2.18 -1.73
CA THR A 170 -12.87 -3.57 -2.18
C THR A 170 -14.02 -4.46 -1.68
N ILE A 171 -14.43 -4.29 -0.41
CA ILE A 171 -15.59 -5.03 0.10
C ILE A 171 -16.88 -4.57 -0.59
N GLY A 172 -17.04 -3.25 -0.76
CA GLY A 172 -18.17 -2.65 -1.47
C GLY A 172 -18.29 -3.19 -2.90
N SER A 173 -17.20 -3.24 -3.65
CA SER A 173 -17.20 -3.71 -5.04
C SER A 173 -17.55 -5.19 -5.18
N VAL A 174 -17.24 -6.02 -4.17
CA VAL A 174 -17.66 -7.43 -4.12
C VAL A 174 -19.18 -7.54 -3.92
N LEU A 175 -19.75 -6.73 -3.04
CA LEU A 175 -21.16 -6.81 -2.61
C LEU A 175 -22.14 -6.04 -3.50
N HIS A 176 -21.66 -4.99 -4.17
CA HIS A 176 -22.49 -4.11 -4.98
C HIS A 176 -23.15 -4.87 -6.14
N GLU A 177 -24.41 -4.56 -6.41
CA GLU A 177 -25.19 -5.17 -7.50
C GLU A 177 -24.53 -4.98 -8.87
N LEU A 178 -23.96 -3.79 -9.10
CA LEU A 178 -23.19 -3.44 -10.29
C LEU A 178 -21.67 -3.66 -10.10
N SER A 179 -21.30 -4.69 -9.35
CA SER A 179 -19.91 -5.11 -9.16
C SER A 179 -19.11 -5.13 -10.47
N PRO A 180 -17.87 -4.61 -10.48
CA PRO A 180 -17.02 -4.61 -11.68
C PRO A 180 -16.49 -6.01 -12.04
N TYR A 181 -16.66 -6.99 -11.15
CA TYR A 181 -16.24 -8.37 -11.39
C TYR A 181 -17.37 -9.18 -12.03
N SER A 182 -17.22 -9.55 -13.30
CA SER A 182 -18.16 -10.41 -14.04
C SER A 182 -17.44 -11.48 -14.87
N LEU A 183 -18.22 -12.38 -15.49
CA LEU A 183 -17.72 -13.42 -16.39
C LEU A 183 -17.60 -12.96 -17.86
N LYS A 184 -17.80 -11.67 -18.15
CA LYS A 184 -17.78 -11.18 -19.53
C LYS A 184 -16.42 -11.42 -20.18
N LYS A 185 -16.45 -11.74 -21.48
CA LYS A 185 -15.24 -12.04 -22.27
C LYS A 185 -14.27 -10.85 -22.23
N GLY A 186 -13.07 -11.07 -21.68
CA GLY A 186 -12.05 -10.04 -21.48
C GLY A 186 -11.85 -9.59 -20.03
N GLU A 187 -12.72 -10.02 -19.12
CA GLU A 187 -12.55 -9.76 -17.68
C GLU A 187 -11.68 -10.81 -17.00
N ARG A 188 -11.12 -10.45 -15.83
CA ARG A 188 -10.09 -11.24 -15.11
C ARG A 188 -10.66 -12.31 -14.17
N LEU A 189 -11.98 -12.44 -14.05
CA LEU A 189 -12.59 -13.35 -13.08
C LEU A 189 -12.65 -14.79 -13.62
N THR A 190 -11.92 -15.70 -12.98
CA THR A 190 -11.97 -17.13 -13.30
C THR A 190 -13.25 -17.79 -12.75
N PRO A 191 -13.64 -18.98 -13.25
CA PRO A 191 -14.75 -19.74 -12.68
C PRO A 191 -14.57 -20.04 -11.19
N GLU A 192 -13.36 -20.34 -10.74
CA GLU A 192 -13.00 -20.56 -9.33
C GLU A 192 -13.12 -19.27 -8.51
N GLY A 193 -12.70 -18.15 -9.10
CA GLY A 193 -12.91 -16.82 -8.55
C GLY A 193 -14.40 -16.56 -8.33
N LEU A 194 -15.24 -16.82 -9.34
CA LEU A 194 -16.68 -16.63 -9.22
C LEU A 194 -17.31 -17.47 -8.10
N LYS A 195 -16.89 -18.73 -7.93
CA LYS A 195 -17.33 -19.59 -6.82
C LYS A 195 -16.99 -18.94 -5.47
N SER A 196 -15.77 -18.43 -5.34
CA SER A 196 -15.30 -17.73 -4.12
C SER A 196 -16.09 -16.44 -3.86
N PHE A 197 -16.33 -15.64 -4.91
CA PHE A 197 -17.16 -14.43 -4.83
C PHE A 197 -18.60 -14.74 -4.43
N SER A 198 -19.17 -15.80 -4.99
CA SER A 198 -20.55 -16.22 -4.68
C SER A 198 -20.68 -16.66 -3.22
N ALA A 199 -19.68 -17.39 -2.71
CA ALA A 199 -19.60 -17.74 -1.29
C ALA A 199 -19.48 -16.50 -0.40
N LEU A 200 -18.63 -15.52 -0.77
CA LEU A 200 -18.49 -14.26 -0.03
C LEU A 200 -19.81 -13.48 0.01
N ARG A 201 -20.48 -13.30 -1.13
CA ARG A 201 -21.78 -12.63 -1.21
C ARG A 201 -22.84 -13.32 -0.36
N TYR A 202 -22.89 -14.66 -0.40
CA TYR A 202 -23.83 -15.42 0.43
C TYR A 202 -23.60 -15.19 1.93
N ASN A 203 -22.34 -15.15 2.39
CA ASN A 203 -22.00 -14.95 3.79
C ASN A 203 -22.21 -13.49 4.25
N LEU A 204 -21.87 -12.52 3.40
CA LEU A 204 -21.89 -11.09 3.75
C LEU A 204 -23.25 -10.43 3.48
N HIS A 205 -24.06 -10.98 2.58
CA HIS A 205 -25.38 -10.47 2.23
C HIS A 205 -26.39 -11.63 2.14
N PRO A 206 -26.71 -12.28 3.27
CA PRO A 206 -27.64 -13.41 3.28
C PRO A 206 -29.03 -12.96 2.78
N PRO A 207 -29.73 -13.80 2.01
CA PRO A 207 -31.10 -13.48 1.60
C PRO A 207 -31.97 -13.26 2.84
N ARG A 208 -32.85 -12.26 2.78
CA ARG A 208 -33.83 -12.00 3.84
C ARG A 208 -34.64 -13.28 4.07
N THR A 209 -34.45 -13.91 5.22
CA THR A 209 -35.33 -14.99 5.68
C THR A 209 -36.64 -14.32 6.08
N GLY A 210 -37.65 -14.40 5.21
CA GLY A 210 -38.97 -13.84 5.48
C GLY A 210 -39.52 -14.43 6.77
N ARG A 211 -39.71 -13.57 7.78
CA ARG A 211 -40.65 -13.73 8.88
C ARG A 211 -41.56 -12.53 8.91
#